data_AF-A0AAN9P370-F1
#
_entry.id   AF-A0AAN9P370-F1
#
_cell.length_a   1.000
_cell.length_b   1.000
_cell.length_c   1.000
_cell.angle_alpha   90.00
_cell.angle_beta   90.00
_cell.angle_gamma   90.00
#
_symmetry.space_group_name_H-M   'P 1'
#
loop_
_entity.id
_entity.type
_entity.pdbx_description
1 polymer ?
#
loop_
_entity_poly.entity_id
_entity_poly.type
_entity_poly.pdbx_seq_one_letter_code
_entity_poly.pdbx_strand_id
1 'polypeptide(L)'
;MSYPSVSFRFALFLSFSLTASSSSSSLLPPVPFFSKRYAPSSSIPKATPSDLLSLLASKSQPLTVNPVVARQLKSCFKFLVPFSPAMPRHRKLGMAALTGPSRREENELVWFPPEPVLELARLAVDSGGDSAAIHRLLNPTVIPVPDVEGSNKDRCQLTRTPYGRRFVCEELNLYLQFLFELIVNRGPSVGLDVKLNRFDLFHGHLFLAVDSGRLGILFHAKEYPEYDKQVFPYNMGFCQRGSNVTYDDSMNLRNILWLAPLPGDSKDSWVAPGVLVVLDARADGIIYRDLIPDYVKYARTIYEDDLGDVAVDVNYLNVGSETQNYQIFIC
;
A
#
# COMPACT_ATOMS: atom_id res chain seq x y z
N MET A 1 52.24 -17.07 11.19
CA MET A 1 51.07 -17.09 10.30
C MET A 1 49.84 -16.93 11.19
N SER A 2 49.30 -15.72 11.26
CA SER A 2 48.15 -15.39 12.10
C SER A 2 46.86 -15.53 11.30
N TYR A 3 45.91 -16.30 11.81
CA TYR A 3 44.54 -16.33 11.34
C TYR A 3 43.80 -15.09 11.87
N PRO A 4 43.03 -14.35 11.05
CA PRO A 4 42.17 -13.29 11.57
C PRO A 4 40.90 -13.90 12.17
N SER A 5 40.58 -13.55 13.42
CA SER A 5 39.27 -13.83 14.01
C SER A 5 38.24 -12.85 13.44
N VAL A 6 37.15 -13.39 12.90
CA VAL A 6 36.01 -12.61 12.42
C VAL A 6 35.16 -12.24 13.63
N SER A 7 35.20 -10.97 14.03
CA SER A 7 34.31 -10.42 15.05
C SER A 7 32.92 -10.21 14.44
N PHE A 8 31.99 -11.14 14.73
CA PHE A 8 30.57 -10.92 14.46
C PHE A 8 30.04 -9.88 15.45
N ARG A 9 29.89 -8.65 14.99
CA ARG A 9 29.11 -7.62 15.71
C ARG A 9 27.64 -7.84 15.38
N PHE A 10 26.92 -8.48 16.30
CA PHE A 10 25.46 -8.45 16.32
C PHE A 10 25.01 -7.00 16.55
N ALA A 11 24.44 -6.36 15.54
CA ALA A 11 23.65 -5.15 15.71
C ALA A 11 22.20 -5.59 15.99
N LEU A 12 21.79 -5.51 17.26
CA LEU A 12 20.38 -5.59 17.64
C LEU A 12 19.71 -4.30 17.15
N PHE A 13 18.94 -4.37 16.06
CA PHE A 13 18.06 -3.27 15.67
C PHE A 13 16.77 -3.38 16.48
N LEU A 14 16.66 -2.52 17.50
CA LEU A 14 15.44 -2.33 18.28
C LEU A 14 14.41 -1.63 17.39
N SER A 15 13.37 -2.35 17.02
CA SER A 15 12.12 -1.80 16.50
C SER A 15 11.48 -0.92 17.58
N PHE A 16 11.21 0.34 17.25
CA PHE A 16 10.50 1.26 18.14
C PHE A 16 9.00 0.94 18.15
N SER A 17 8.59 0.01 19.00
CA SER A 17 7.19 -0.10 19.44
C SER A 17 6.93 0.93 20.53
N LEU A 18 6.24 2.03 20.20
CA LEU A 18 5.76 2.98 21.21
C LEU A 18 4.68 2.32 22.07
N THR A 19 5.08 1.80 23.23
CA THR A 19 4.15 1.35 24.28
C THR A 19 3.97 2.50 25.28
N ALA A 20 2.85 3.22 25.17
CA ALA A 20 2.45 4.21 26.18
C ALA A 20 1.90 3.47 27.41
N SER A 21 2.78 3.13 28.37
CA SER A 21 2.36 2.67 29.70
C SER A 21 1.95 3.87 30.55
N SER A 22 0.66 4.03 30.82
CA SER A 22 0.15 4.97 31.81
C SER A 22 -0.08 4.24 33.13
N SER A 23 0.87 4.38 34.05
CA SER A 23 0.69 4.01 35.46
C SER A 23 -0.07 5.12 36.17
N SER A 24 -1.20 4.82 36.80
CA SER A 24 -1.80 5.71 37.79
C SER A 24 -2.25 4.93 39.02
N SER A 25 -1.54 5.18 40.11
CA SER A 25 -1.89 4.76 41.46
C SER A 25 -2.60 5.92 42.14
N SER A 26 -3.85 5.73 42.59
CA SER A 26 -4.35 6.37 43.82
C SER A 26 -5.68 5.75 44.25
N LEU A 27 -5.79 5.60 45.57
CA LEU A 27 -6.81 4.90 46.33
C LEU A 27 -7.96 5.85 46.75
N LEU A 28 -9.10 5.24 47.13
CA LEU A 28 -10.25 5.72 47.97
C LEU A 28 -11.57 6.06 47.21
N PRO A 29 -12.76 5.99 47.86
CA PRO A 29 -13.60 4.79 48.09
C PRO A 29 -15.03 4.91 47.43
N PRO A 30 -15.90 3.88 47.47
CA PRO A 30 -17.10 3.84 46.64
C PRO A 30 -18.32 4.53 47.30
N VAL A 31 -19.06 5.31 46.51
CA VAL A 31 -20.41 5.81 46.86
C VAL A 31 -21.41 5.26 45.84
N PRO A 32 -22.52 4.63 46.26
CA PRO A 32 -23.45 4.00 45.33
C PRO A 32 -24.53 5.00 44.89
N PHE A 33 -24.50 5.43 43.62
CA PHE A 33 -25.60 6.19 43.03
C PHE A 33 -26.11 5.49 41.76
N PHE A 34 -27.28 4.89 41.92
CA PHE A 34 -28.33 4.58 40.94
C PHE A 34 -27.97 4.74 39.45
N SER A 35 -27.60 3.62 38.81
CA SER A 35 -27.55 3.50 37.35
C SER A 35 -28.96 3.56 36.76
N LYS A 36 -29.37 4.74 36.28
CA LYS A 36 -30.32 4.81 35.15
C LYS A 36 -29.61 4.17 33.96
N ARG A 37 -30.12 3.02 33.51
CA ARG A 37 -29.73 2.40 32.24
C ARG A 37 -30.11 3.37 31.12
N TYR A 38 -29.15 4.21 30.72
CA TYR A 38 -29.18 4.80 29.39
C TYR A 38 -28.96 3.64 28.42
N ALA A 39 -29.99 3.32 27.64
CA ALA A 39 -29.82 2.50 26.46
C ALA A 39 -28.73 3.15 25.58
N PRO A 40 -27.74 2.41 25.08
CA PRO A 40 -26.75 3.00 24.19
C PRO A 40 -27.49 3.53 22.96
N SER A 41 -27.28 4.81 22.66
CA SER A 41 -27.69 5.44 21.41
C SER A 41 -27.25 4.55 20.26
N SER A 42 -28.14 4.31 19.28
CA SER A 42 -27.87 3.55 18.07
C SER A 42 -26.48 3.88 17.52
N SER A 43 -25.52 2.98 17.68
CA SER A 43 -24.15 3.20 17.23
C SER A 43 -24.14 3.30 15.71
N ILE A 44 -23.64 4.42 15.19
CA ILE A 44 -23.40 4.57 13.75
C ILE A 44 -22.54 3.39 13.29
N PRO A 45 -22.97 2.61 12.28
CA PRO A 45 -22.17 1.50 11.76
C PRO A 45 -20.78 1.98 11.33
N LYS A 46 -19.74 1.31 11.82
CA LYS A 46 -18.34 1.59 11.46
C LYS A 46 -17.92 0.73 10.27
N ALA A 47 -17.11 1.28 9.37
CA ALA A 47 -16.42 0.50 8.35
C ALA A 47 -15.28 -0.30 8.96
N THR A 48 -15.01 -1.45 8.37
CA THR A 48 -13.80 -2.24 8.60
C THR A 48 -12.98 -2.34 7.31
N PRO A 49 -11.68 -2.69 7.39
CA PRO A 49 -10.88 -3.02 6.23
C PRO A 49 -11.48 -4.13 5.36
N SER A 50 -12.09 -5.16 5.98
CA SER A 50 -12.77 -6.24 5.27
C SER A 50 -14.00 -5.75 4.49
N ASP A 51 -14.76 -4.78 5.02
CA ASP A 51 -15.84 -4.12 4.27
C ASP A 51 -15.32 -3.43 3.00
N LEU A 52 -14.19 -2.72 3.11
CA LEU A 52 -13.56 -2.03 1.98
C LEU A 52 -13.15 -3.03 0.89
N LEU A 53 -12.47 -4.12 1.27
CA LEU A 53 -12.02 -5.15 0.34
C LEU A 53 -13.20 -5.91 -0.30
N SER A 54 -14.25 -6.19 0.48
CA SER A 54 -15.46 -6.86 0.02
C SER A 54 -16.21 -6.06 -1.06
N LEU A 55 -16.22 -4.72 -0.97
CA LEU A 55 -16.84 -3.87 -1.99
C LEU A 55 -16.06 -3.81 -3.30
N LEU A 56 -14.77 -4.18 -3.25
CA LEU A 56 -13.87 -4.30 -4.40
C LEU A 56 -13.73 -5.76 -4.87
N ALA A 57 -14.38 -6.71 -4.19
CA ALA A 57 -14.71 -8.02 -4.71
C ALA A 57 -15.98 -7.93 -5.59
N SER A 58 -16.21 -8.92 -6.46
CA SER A 58 -17.29 -8.82 -7.46
C SER A 58 -18.70 -8.89 -6.86
N LYS A 59 -19.70 -8.78 -7.75
CA LYS A 59 -21.11 -8.43 -7.50
C LYS A 59 -21.86 -9.29 -6.45
N SER A 60 -21.34 -10.44 -6.01
CA SER A 60 -22.05 -11.35 -5.09
C SER A 60 -21.73 -11.14 -3.61
N GLN A 61 -20.60 -10.55 -3.24
CA GLN A 61 -20.21 -10.27 -1.84
C GLN A 61 -20.72 -8.95 -1.20
N PRO A 62 -21.27 -7.94 -1.91
CA PRO A 62 -21.78 -6.73 -1.25
C PRO A 62 -22.97 -6.93 -0.30
N LEU A 63 -23.53 -8.15 -0.23
CA LEU A 63 -24.70 -8.46 0.59
C LEU A 63 -24.38 -8.55 2.10
N THR A 64 -23.12 -8.71 2.47
CA THR A 64 -22.68 -8.77 3.88
C THR A 64 -22.36 -7.39 4.47
N VAL A 65 -21.99 -6.41 3.65
CA VAL A 65 -21.63 -5.07 4.10
C VAL A 65 -22.89 -4.24 4.36
N ASN A 66 -22.93 -3.54 5.50
CA ASN A 66 -24.03 -2.65 5.83
C ASN A 66 -24.27 -1.62 4.68
N PRO A 67 -25.50 -1.46 4.15
CA PRO A 67 -25.75 -0.61 2.98
C PRO A 67 -25.35 0.86 3.15
N VAL A 68 -25.39 1.39 4.38
CA VAL A 68 -24.95 2.77 4.70
C VAL A 68 -23.43 2.84 4.62
N VAL A 69 -22.73 1.89 5.25
CA VAL A 69 -21.26 1.76 5.18
C VAL A 69 -20.81 1.59 3.73
N ALA A 70 -21.46 0.70 2.99
CA ALA A 70 -21.16 0.44 1.59
C ALA A 70 -21.28 1.70 0.71
N ARG A 71 -22.34 2.50 0.92
CA ARG A 71 -22.53 3.76 0.20
C ARG A 71 -21.45 4.78 0.55
N GLN A 72 -21.12 4.90 1.83
CA GLN A 72 -20.09 5.84 2.29
C GLN A 72 -18.70 5.44 1.77
N LEU A 73 -18.33 4.16 1.84
CA LEU A 73 -17.06 3.65 1.30
C LEU A 73 -16.95 3.87 -0.21
N LYS A 74 -18.01 3.54 -0.96
CA LYS A 74 -18.06 3.80 -2.41
C LYS A 74 -17.88 5.28 -2.75
N SER A 75 -18.35 6.20 -1.91
CA SER A 75 -18.15 7.64 -2.11
C SER A 75 -16.71 8.12 -1.88
N CYS A 76 -15.86 7.26 -1.30
CA CYS A 76 -14.43 7.48 -1.10
C CYS A 76 -13.57 6.82 -2.20
N PHE A 77 -14.16 6.06 -3.13
CA PHE A 77 -13.39 5.39 -4.18
C PHE A 77 -13.22 6.28 -5.41
N LYS A 78 -11.96 6.54 -5.77
CA LYS A 78 -11.58 7.28 -6.97
C LYS A 78 -10.77 6.37 -7.89
N PHE A 79 -11.44 5.75 -8.85
CA PHE A 79 -10.85 4.74 -9.72
C PHE A 79 -9.89 5.35 -10.75
N LEU A 80 -8.62 4.89 -10.74
CA LEU A 80 -7.64 5.21 -11.80
C LEU A 80 -7.88 4.37 -13.05
N VAL A 81 -8.44 3.17 -12.87
CA VAL A 81 -8.95 2.29 -13.93
C VAL A 81 -10.43 2.01 -13.66
N PRO A 82 -11.34 2.21 -14.62
CA PRO A 82 -12.77 1.98 -14.40
C PRO A 82 -13.06 0.58 -13.86
N PHE A 83 -13.86 0.46 -12.81
CA PHE A 83 -14.23 -0.84 -12.21
C PHE A 83 -15.41 -1.48 -12.95
N SER A 84 -15.25 -1.67 -14.26
CA SER A 84 -16.25 -2.26 -15.16
C SER A 84 -15.53 -2.88 -16.37
N PRO A 85 -14.94 -4.07 -16.21
CA PRO A 85 -14.21 -4.71 -17.31
C PRO A 85 -15.15 -5.06 -18.46
N ALA A 86 -14.69 -4.84 -19.69
CA ALA A 86 -15.19 -5.60 -20.83
C ALA A 86 -14.57 -7.02 -20.80
N MET A 87 -15.18 -7.98 -21.48
CA MET A 87 -14.74 -9.40 -21.46
C MET A 87 -13.22 -9.57 -21.72
N PRO A 88 -12.53 -10.49 -21.01
CA PRO A 88 -11.07 -10.62 -21.03
C PRO A 88 -10.50 -10.94 -22.42
N ARG A 89 -9.32 -10.37 -22.71
CA ARG A 89 -8.44 -10.78 -23.82
C ARG A 89 -7.00 -10.92 -23.30
N HIS A 90 -6.50 -12.15 -23.18
CA HIS A 90 -5.12 -12.41 -22.73
C HIS A 90 -4.08 -11.80 -23.69
N ARG A 91 -3.12 -11.04 -23.16
CA ARG A 91 -1.98 -10.48 -23.92
C ARG A 91 -0.70 -10.53 -23.09
N LYS A 92 0.41 -10.88 -23.75
CA LYS A 92 1.76 -10.85 -23.16
C LYS A 92 2.27 -9.41 -23.10
N LEU A 93 3.00 -9.05 -22.05
CA LEU A 93 3.74 -7.79 -22.01
C LEU A 93 4.96 -7.90 -22.95
N GLY A 94 4.83 -7.43 -24.19
CA GLY A 94 5.93 -7.41 -25.16
C GLY A 94 6.60 -6.04 -25.23
N MET A 95 7.92 -6.00 -25.40
CA MET A 95 8.65 -4.80 -25.85
C MET A 95 8.25 -4.49 -27.30
N ALA A 96 7.23 -3.64 -27.53
CA ALA A 96 6.85 -3.22 -28.88
C ALA A 96 6.57 -1.71 -28.98
N ALA A 97 7.62 -1.01 -29.44
CA ALA A 97 7.68 0.10 -30.40
C ALA A 97 6.71 1.32 -30.36
N LEU A 98 7.36 2.49 -30.18
CA LEU A 98 7.15 3.83 -30.77
C LEU A 98 5.86 4.62 -30.50
N THR A 99 4.80 4.01 -29.98
CA THR A 99 3.67 4.73 -29.38
C THR A 99 3.23 3.95 -28.14
N GLY A 100 3.23 4.59 -26.97
CA GLY A 100 2.86 3.93 -25.71
C GLY A 100 1.50 3.22 -25.76
N PRO A 101 1.23 2.28 -24.83
CA PRO A 101 -0.01 1.51 -24.83
C PRO A 101 -1.22 2.44 -24.82
N SER A 102 -2.27 2.05 -25.55
CA SER A 102 -3.51 2.81 -25.51
C SER A 102 -4.12 2.75 -24.11
N ARG A 103 -4.88 3.78 -23.70
CA ARG A 103 -5.59 3.81 -22.41
C ARG A 103 -6.45 2.56 -22.16
N ARG A 104 -6.97 1.96 -23.23
CA ARG A 104 -7.72 0.69 -23.17
C ARG A 104 -6.80 -0.48 -22.80
N GLU A 105 -5.64 -0.59 -23.42
CA GLU A 105 -4.68 -1.66 -23.12
C GLU A 105 -4.15 -1.59 -21.69
N GLU A 106 -3.86 -0.39 -21.19
CA GLU A 106 -3.52 -0.19 -19.78
C GLU A 106 -4.66 -0.62 -18.83
N ASN A 107 -5.93 -0.39 -19.19
CA ASN A 107 -7.05 -0.88 -18.39
C ASN A 107 -7.10 -2.42 -18.36
N GLU A 108 -6.88 -3.06 -19.51
CA GLU A 108 -6.83 -4.52 -19.61
C GLU A 108 -5.70 -5.08 -18.74
N LEU A 109 -4.53 -4.45 -18.71
CA LEU A 109 -3.41 -4.86 -17.85
C LEU A 109 -3.71 -4.73 -16.34
N VAL A 110 -4.66 -3.89 -15.94
CA VAL A 110 -5.11 -3.84 -14.55
C VAL A 110 -6.21 -4.86 -14.27
N TRP A 111 -7.19 -5.02 -15.16
CA TRP A 111 -8.29 -5.98 -14.98
C TRP A 111 -7.84 -7.42 -15.08
N PHE A 112 -6.95 -7.70 -16.03
CA PHE A 112 -6.42 -9.01 -16.39
C PHE A 112 -4.93 -8.86 -16.71
N PRO A 113 -4.08 -8.76 -15.68
CA PRO A 113 -2.64 -8.61 -15.84
C PRO A 113 -1.99 -9.81 -16.55
N PRO A 114 -0.71 -9.71 -16.94
CA PRO A 114 -0.01 -10.81 -17.58
C PRO A 114 0.02 -12.09 -16.72
N GLU A 115 0.22 -13.22 -17.39
CA GLU A 115 0.15 -14.56 -16.78
C GLU A 115 0.97 -14.69 -15.49
N PRO A 116 2.22 -14.20 -15.37
CA PRO A 116 2.97 -14.33 -14.12
C PRO A 116 2.31 -13.63 -12.93
N VAL A 117 1.57 -12.53 -13.15
CA VAL A 117 0.82 -11.83 -12.10
C VAL A 117 -0.43 -12.61 -11.72
N LEU A 118 -1.09 -13.24 -12.69
CA LEU A 118 -2.22 -14.13 -12.45
C LEU A 118 -1.78 -15.36 -11.65
N GLU A 119 -0.65 -15.98 -12.00
CA GLU A 119 -0.04 -17.08 -11.25
C GLU A 119 0.32 -16.67 -9.82
N LEU A 120 0.87 -15.46 -9.62
CA LEU A 120 1.16 -14.92 -8.29
C LEU A 120 -0.12 -14.72 -7.46
N ALA A 121 -1.18 -14.17 -8.06
CA ALA A 121 -2.47 -13.99 -7.42
C ALA A 121 -3.13 -15.33 -7.06
N ARG A 122 -2.95 -16.35 -7.92
CA ARG A 122 -3.39 -17.72 -7.67
C ARG A 122 -2.64 -18.35 -6.51
N LEU A 123 -1.31 -18.25 -6.52
CA LEU A 123 -0.45 -18.76 -5.46
C LEU A 123 -0.82 -18.18 -4.10
N ALA A 124 -1.10 -16.88 -4.04
CA ALA A 124 -1.50 -16.19 -2.81
C ALA A 124 -2.76 -16.79 -2.16
N VAL A 125 -3.76 -17.16 -2.98
CA VAL A 125 -4.99 -17.80 -2.49
C VAL A 125 -4.77 -19.29 -2.19
N ASP A 126 -4.12 -20.02 -3.10
CA ASP A 126 -3.87 -21.45 -2.95
C ASP A 126 -2.94 -21.77 -1.76
N SER A 127 -2.09 -20.82 -1.34
CA SER A 127 -1.26 -20.93 -0.14
C SER A 127 -1.99 -20.58 1.16
N GLY A 128 -3.28 -20.22 1.09
CA GLY A 128 -4.08 -19.78 2.23
C GLY A 128 -3.60 -18.46 2.83
N GLY A 129 -2.98 -17.59 2.02
CA GLY A 129 -2.40 -16.33 2.51
C GLY A 129 -1.01 -16.46 3.13
N ASP A 130 -0.28 -17.57 2.93
CA ASP A 130 1.11 -17.70 3.40
C ASP A 130 2.05 -16.74 2.64
N SER A 131 2.51 -15.68 3.32
CA SER A 131 3.45 -14.70 2.77
C SER A 131 4.81 -15.31 2.39
N ALA A 132 5.21 -16.42 3.02
CA ALA A 132 6.43 -17.13 2.65
C ALA A 132 6.34 -17.74 1.24
N ALA A 133 5.14 -17.99 0.71
CA ALA A 133 4.94 -18.40 -0.68
C ALA A 133 5.42 -17.34 -1.67
N ILE A 134 5.19 -16.06 -1.36
CA ILE A 134 5.66 -14.93 -2.16
C ILE A 134 7.18 -14.80 -2.05
N HIS A 135 7.74 -14.95 -0.85
CA HIS A 135 9.20 -14.88 -0.63
C HIS A 135 9.98 -15.91 -1.44
N ARG A 136 9.42 -17.11 -1.63
CA ARG A 136 10.03 -18.20 -2.42
C ARG A 136 10.20 -17.84 -3.91
N LEU A 137 9.48 -16.84 -4.41
CA LEU A 137 9.57 -16.37 -5.80
C LEU A 137 10.62 -15.27 -6.00
N LEU A 138 11.23 -14.77 -4.92
CA LEU A 138 12.29 -13.78 -4.99
C LEU A 138 13.61 -14.43 -5.41
N ASN A 139 14.34 -13.73 -6.26
CA ASN A 139 15.71 -14.07 -6.57
C ASN A 139 16.57 -13.91 -5.30
N PRO A 140 17.35 -14.93 -4.89
CA PRO A 140 18.19 -14.85 -3.69
C PRO A 140 19.33 -13.83 -3.82
N THR A 141 19.64 -13.36 -5.03
CA THR A 141 20.64 -12.31 -5.26
C THR A 141 20.26 -11.02 -4.53
N VAL A 142 21.11 -10.63 -3.60
CA VAL A 142 20.99 -9.38 -2.84
C VAL A 142 21.50 -8.22 -3.71
N ILE A 143 20.68 -7.18 -3.83
CA ILE A 143 20.99 -5.96 -4.60
C ILE A 143 21.11 -4.80 -3.60
N PRO A 144 22.31 -4.24 -3.38
CA PRO A 144 22.47 -3.06 -2.53
C PRO A 144 21.61 -1.90 -3.03
N VAL A 145 20.94 -1.20 -2.11
CA VAL A 145 20.23 0.05 -2.44
C VAL A 145 21.27 1.18 -2.47
N PRO A 146 21.47 1.86 -3.61
CA PRO A 146 22.45 2.94 -3.70
C PRO A 146 21.93 4.22 -3.02
N ASP A 147 22.76 5.27 -3.02
CA ASP A 147 22.30 6.60 -2.60
C ASP A 147 21.24 7.12 -3.59
N VAL A 148 19.99 7.23 -3.12
CA VAL A 148 18.86 7.72 -3.93
C VAL A 148 18.69 9.20 -3.66
N GLU A 149 18.87 10.02 -4.69
CA GLU A 149 18.61 11.47 -4.66
C GLU A 149 19.31 12.20 -3.49
N GLY A 150 20.51 11.73 -3.12
CA GLY A 150 21.32 12.30 -2.04
C GLY A 150 20.82 11.98 -0.62
N SER A 151 19.95 10.99 -0.47
CA SER A 151 19.34 10.58 0.79
C SER A 151 20.33 10.23 1.90
N ASN A 152 21.52 9.74 1.56
CA ASN A 152 22.56 9.44 2.54
C ASN A 152 23.04 10.69 3.29
N LYS A 153 23.07 11.86 2.65
CA LYS A 153 23.47 13.13 3.30
C LYS A 153 22.54 13.48 4.46
N ASP A 154 21.27 13.12 4.32
CA ASP A 154 20.24 13.35 5.34
C ASP A 154 20.12 12.20 6.34
N ARG A 155 20.87 11.09 6.16
CA ARG A 155 20.74 9.84 6.92
C ARG A 155 19.38 9.15 6.71
N CYS A 156 18.75 9.38 5.57
CA CYS A 156 17.48 8.76 5.22
C CYS A 156 17.69 7.32 4.73
N GLN A 157 16.87 6.39 5.21
CA GLN A 157 16.78 5.01 4.72
C GLN A 157 15.39 4.81 4.14
N LEU A 158 15.28 4.76 2.81
CA LEU A 158 14.00 4.66 2.10
C LEU A 158 13.40 3.25 2.14
N THR A 159 14.24 2.25 2.36
CA THR A 159 13.88 0.84 2.32
C THR A 159 14.06 0.22 3.71
N ARG A 160 13.26 -0.82 4.02
CA ARG A 160 13.35 -1.56 5.28
C ARG A 160 14.75 -2.14 5.56
N THR A 161 15.45 -2.55 4.50
CA THR A 161 16.82 -3.06 4.55
C THR A 161 17.73 -2.25 3.62
N PRO A 162 19.05 -2.17 3.85
CA PRO A 162 19.99 -1.45 2.96
C PRO A 162 20.23 -2.14 1.60
N TYR A 163 19.45 -3.18 1.33
CA TYR A 163 19.46 -3.96 0.11
C TYR A 163 18.03 -4.39 -0.20
N GLY A 164 17.76 -4.75 -1.45
CA GLY A 164 16.53 -5.41 -1.87
C GLY A 164 16.82 -6.64 -2.72
N ARG A 165 15.74 -7.26 -3.17
CA ARG A 165 15.72 -8.35 -4.14
C ARG A 165 14.77 -7.99 -5.29
N ARG A 166 14.63 -8.90 -6.24
CA ARG A 166 13.64 -8.85 -7.32
C ARG A 166 12.93 -10.19 -7.42
N PHE A 167 11.77 -10.22 -8.05
CA PHE A 167 11.20 -11.51 -8.45
C PHE A 167 12.12 -12.19 -9.48
N VAL A 168 12.19 -13.52 -9.44
CA VAL A 168 12.91 -14.31 -10.47
C VAL A 168 12.31 -14.05 -11.85
N CYS A 169 10.97 -13.91 -11.92
CA CYS A 169 10.28 -13.53 -13.14
C CYS A 169 10.44 -12.03 -13.42
N GLU A 170 11.09 -11.69 -14.53
CA GLU A 170 11.28 -10.29 -14.95
C GLU A 170 9.96 -9.58 -15.22
N GLU A 171 8.98 -10.26 -15.83
CA GLU A 171 7.66 -9.68 -16.16
C GLU A 171 6.89 -9.23 -14.91
N LEU A 172 7.05 -9.91 -13.76
CA LEU A 172 6.51 -9.42 -12.48
C LEU A 172 7.14 -8.09 -12.07
N ASN A 173 8.46 -7.96 -12.20
CA ASN A 173 9.15 -6.72 -11.85
C ASN A 173 8.71 -5.57 -12.78
N LEU A 174 8.58 -5.83 -14.09
CA LEU A 174 8.08 -4.85 -15.06
C LEU A 174 6.63 -4.45 -14.77
N TYR A 175 5.79 -5.39 -14.33
CA TYR A 175 4.41 -5.08 -13.96
C TYR A 175 4.33 -4.15 -12.74
N LEU A 176 5.20 -4.34 -11.74
CA LEU A 176 5.28 -3.42 -10.59
C LEU A 176 5.68 -2.01 -11.03
N GLN A 177 6.67 -1.89 -11.92
CA GLN A 177 7.06 -0.59 -12.50
C GLN A 177 5.88 0.06 -13.24
N PHE A 178 5.18 -0.71 -14.06
CA PHE A 178 3.98 -0.27 -14.76
C PHE A 178 2.93 0.31 -13.80
N LEU A 179 2.69 -0.31 -12.63
CA LEU A 179 1.74 0.24 -11.65
C LEU A 179 2.17 1.61 -11.13
N PHE A 180 3.44 1.81 -10.77
CA PHE A 180 3.95 3.10 -10.32
C PHE A 180 3.79 4.19 -11.39
N GLU A 181 4.21 3.90 -12.62
CA GLU A 181 4.10 4.83 -13.75
C GLU A 181 2.64 5.13 -14.10
N LEU A 182 1.76 4.13 -14.03
CA LEU A 182 0.33 4.29 -14.29
C LEU A 182 -0.33 5.20 -13.25
N ILE A 183 0.06 5.09 -11.97
CA ILE A 183 -0.44 5.97 -10.90
C ILE A 183 -0.03 7.42 -11.17
N VAL A 184 1.23 7.68 -11.53
CA VAL A 184 1.70 9.03 -11.88
C VAL A 184 0.95 9.59 -13.09
N ASN A 185 0.79 8.80 -14.14
CA ASN A 185 0.09 9.21 -15.36
C ASN A 185 -1.40 9.53 -15.09
N ARG A 186 -2.08 8.69 -14.30
CA ARG A 186 -3.54 8.77 -14.14
C ARG A 186 -4.01 9.52 -12.90
N GLY A 187 -3.16 9.69 -11.90
CA GLY A 187 -3.46 10.41 -10.67
C GLY A 187 -4.12 11.77 -10.90
N PRO A 188 -3.63 12.62 -11.82
CA PRO A 188 -4.21 13.94 -12.08
C PRO A 188 -5.70 13.88 -12.46
N SER A 189 -6.16 12.80 -13.10
CA SER A 189 -7.57 12.63 -13.50
C SER A 189 -8.53 12.49 -12.31
N VAL A 190 -8.02 12.18 -11.12
CA VAL A 190 -8.78 12.09 -9.87
C VAL A 190 -8.38 13.14 -8.83
N GLY A 191 -7.52 14.10 -9.22
CA GLY A 191 -7.00 15.16 -8.36
C GLY A 191 -5.75 14.78 -7.55
N LEU A 192 -5.10 13.65 -7.86
CA LEU A 192 -3.86 13.19 -7.24
C LEU A 192 -2.66 13.53 -8.13
N ASP A 193 -2.03 14.68 -7.91
CA ASP A 193 -0.76 15.02 -8.58
C ASP A 193 0.41 14.50 -7.75
N VAL A 194 1.13 13.52 -8.30
CA VAL A 194 2.23 12.80 -7.64
C VAL A 194 3.41 12.64 -8.57
N LYS A 195 4.60 12.57 -8.00
CA LYS A 195 5.85 12.37 -8.72
C LYS A 195 6.59 11.16 -8.16
N LEU A 196 7.36 10.52 -9.02
CA LEU A 196 8.32 9.50 -8.58
C LEU A 196 9.57 10.21 -8.04
N ASN A 197 9.77 10.15 -6.74
CA ASN A 197 10.97 10.59 -6.02
C ASN A 197 10.88 10.09 -4.57
N ARG A 198 11.96 10.25 -3.82
CA ARG A 198 12.10 9.77 -2.45
C ARG A 198 11.14 10.38 -1.42
N PHE A 199 10.42 11.46 -1.75
CA PHE A 199 9.51 12.16 -0.86
C PHE A 199 8.03 11.86 -1.13
N ASP A 200 7.70 11.44 -2.34
CA ASP A 200 6.33 11.30 -2.83
C ASP A 200 6.02 9.82 -3.09
N LEU A 201 5.75 9.41 -4.34
CA LEU A 201 5.43 8.02 -4.65
C LEU A 201 6.70 7.24 -4.99
N PHE A 202 7.13 6.37 -4.09
CA PHE A 202 8.30 5.50 -4.34
C PHE A 202 8.15 4.08 -3.77
N HIS A 203 7.14 3.81 -2.94
CA HIS A 203 6.96 2.49 -2.35
C HIS A 203 5.49 2.09 -2.24
N GLY A 204 5.29 0.79 -1.98
CA GLY A 204 4.02 0.22 -1.56
C GLY A 204 4.23 -1.12 -0.88
N HIS A 205 3.22 -1.55 -0.14
CA HIS A 205 3.25 -2.77 0.67
C HIS A 205 2.42 -3.85 0.01
N LEU A 206 3.08 -4.94 -0.41
CA LEU A 206 2.41 -6.10 -0.97
C LEU A 206 1.87 -6.95 0.18
N PHE A 207 0.56 -7.16 0.21
CA PHE A 207 -0.14 -7.86 1.29
C PHE A 207 -1.07 -8.94 0.74
N LEU A 208 -1.41 -9.89 1.61
CA LEU A 208 -2.37 -10.97 1.36
C LEU A 208 -3.59 -10.76 2.27
N ALA A 209 -4.75 -10.48 1.68
CA ALA A 209 -5.94 -10.12 2.45
C ALA A 209 -6.41 -11.25 3.40
N VAL A 210 -6.65 -10.91 4.68
CA VAL A 210 -6.90 -11.86 5.81
C VAL A 210 -7.90 -12.97 5.47
N ASP A 211 -9.04 -12.62 4.84
CA ASP A 211 -10.14 -13.57 4.64
C ASP A 211 -10.11 -14.29 3.29
N SER A 212 -9.44 -13.70 2.30
CA SER A 212 -9.52 -14.16 0.90
C SER A 212 -8.20 -14.61 0.30
N GLY A 213 -7.08 -14.33 0.97
CA GLY A 213 -5.73 -14.46 0.41
C GLY A 213 -5.51 -13.57 -0.81
N ARG A 214 -6.43 -12.64 -1.12
CA ARG A 214 -6.33 -11.80 -2.32
C ARG A 214 -5.06 -10.96 -2.24
N LEU A 215 -4.24 -11.10 -3.28
CA LEU A 215 -3.05 -10.30 -3.46
C LEU A 215 -3.40 -8.83 -3.68
N GLY A 216 -2.79 -7.95 -2.88
CA GLY A 216 -2.94 -6.51 -3.00
C GLY A 216 -1.61 -5.77 -2.82
N ILE A 217 -1.59 -4.52 -3.26
CA ILE A 217 -0.52 -3.56 -2.96
C ILE A 217 -1.17 -2.27 -2.47
N LEU A 218 -0.78 -1.82 -1.28
CA LEU A 218 -1.11 -0.49 -0.77
C LEU A 218 0.07 0.45 -1.03
N PHE A 219 -0.09 1.40 -1.93
CA PHE A 219 0.90 2.44 -2.18
C PHE A 219 0.63 3.67 -1.33
N HIS A 220 1.71 4.31 -0.90
CA HIS A 220 1.66 5.62 -0.27
C HIS A 220 2.34 6.65 -1.16
N ALA A 221 1.54 7.63 -1.59
CA ALA A 221 2.06 8.86 -2.16
C ALA A 221 2.25 9.91 -1.07
N LYS A 222 2.93 11.00 -1.42
CA LYS A 222 3.19 12.16 -0.56
C LYS A 222 3.72 11.72 0.81
N GLU A 223 4.65 10.76 0.79
CA GLU A 223 5.12 10.03 1.97
C GLU A 223 5.73 10.96 3.02
N TYR A 224 6.48 11.95 2.56
CA TYR A 224 7.18 12.89 3.41
C TYR A 224 6.78 14.33 3.06
N PRO A 225 5.65 14.85 3.57
CA PRO A 225 5.30 16.26 3.42
C PRO A 225 6.39 17.18 4.00
N GLU A 226 6.60 18.33 3.37
CA GLU A 226 7.52 19.36 3.84
C GLU A 226 7.13 19.79 5.27
N TYR A 227 8.14 19.94 6.13
CA TYR A 227 7.92 20.47 7.46
C TYR A 227 7.58 21.96 7.37
N ASP A 228 6.38 22.33 7.83
CA ASP A 228 5.95 23.71 7.92
C ASP A 228 5.34 23.97 9.31
N LYS A 229 5.80 25.00 10.01
CA LYS A 229 5.38 25.27 11.39
C LYS A 229 3.89 25.61 11.53
N GLN A 230 3.24 26.05 10.47
CA GLN A 230 1.84 26.49 10.46
C GLN A 230 0.92 25.42 9.87
N VAL A 231 1.37 24.75 8.81
CA VAL A 231 0.55 23.83 8.01
C VAL A 231 0.81 22.37 8.38
N PHE A 232 2.07 21.97 8.59
CA PHE A 232 2.45 20.59 8.92
C PHE A 232 3.61 20.54 9.92
N PRO A 233 3.37 20.84 11.20
CA PRO A 233 4.42 20.98 12.21
C PRO A 233 4.92 19.64 12.76
N TYR A 234 4.90 18.58 11.95
CA TYR A 234 5.27 17.22 12.33
C TYR A 234 6.64 16.85 11.76
N ASN A 235 7.54 16.44 12.64
CA ASN A 235 8.85 15.92 12.26
C ASN A 235 8.74 14.42 11.94
N MET A 236 8.92 14.07 10.67
CA MET A 236 8.86 12.69 10.16
C MET A 236 10.25 12.05 10.04
N GLY A 237 11.26 12.65 10.65
CA GLY A 237 12.61 12.11 10.71
C GLY A 237 13.49 12.51 9.53
N PHE A 238 14.53 11.70 9.28
CA PHE A 238 15.59 12.02 8.33
C PHE A 238 15.13 12.08 6.88
N CYS A 239 14.15 11.26 6.50
CA CYS A 239 13.64 11.21 5.12
C CYS A 239 12.76 12.40 4.73
N GLN A 240 12.29 13.19 5.71
CA GLN A 240 11.56 14.44 5.45
C GLN A 240 12.47 15.60 5.00
N ARG A 241 13.77 15.53 5.29
CA ARG A 241 14.69 16.65 5.10
C ARG A 241 14.82 16.99 3.61
N GLY A 242 14.59 18.28 3.31
CA GLY A 242 14.63 18.78 1.93
C GLY A 242 13.42 18.38 1.08
N SER A 243 12.36 17.82 1.68
CA SER A 243 11.11 17.58 0.97
C SER A 243 10.47 18.89 0.52
N ASN A 244 9.87 18.86 -0.66
CA ASN A 244 9.06 19.92 -1.25
C ASN A 244 7.60 19.48 -1.45
N VAL A 245 7.19 18.37 -0.82
CA VAL A 245 5.83 17.85 -0.93
C VAL A 245 4.91 18.72 -0.10
N THR A 246 4.05 19.49 -0.75
CA THR A 246 3.10 20.36 -0.06
C THR A 246 2.08 19.54 0.72
N TYR A 247 1.81 19.96 1.96
CA TYR A 247 0.72 19.44 2.77
C TYR A 247 -0.55 20.25 2.53
N ASP A 248 -1.50 19.68 1.79
CA ASP A 248 -2.80 20.28 1.45
C ASP A 248 -3.89 19.19 1.33
N ASP A 249 -5.05 19.53 0.76
CA ASP A 249 -6.17 18.60 0.57
C ASP A 249 -5.83 17.41 -0.34
N SER A 250 -4.76 17.46 -1.13
CA SER A 250 -4.29 16.31 -1.91
C SER A 250 -3.79 15.16 -1.02
N MET A 251 -3.46 15.42 0.25
CA MET A 251 -3.14 14.39 1.24
C MET A 251 -4.29 13.40 1.47
N ASN A 252 -5.54 13.81 1.19
CA ASN A 252 -6.69 12.93 1.24
C ASN A 252 -6.57 11.73 0.29
N LEU A 253 -5.78 11.88 -0.78
CA LEU A 253 -5.74 10.97 -1.91
C LEU A 253 -4.50 10.08 -1.92
N ARG A 254 -3.73 10.08 -0.84
CA ARG A 254 -2.40 9.46 -0.83
C ARG A 254 -2.38 7.93 -0.77
N ASN A 255 -3.47 7.31 -0.32
CA ASN A 255 -3.57 5.86 -0.23
C ASN A 255 -4.10 5.33 -1.56
N ILE A 256 -3.27 4.60 -2.30
CA ILE A 256 -3.67 3.98 -3.56
C ILE A 256 -3.65 2.47 -3.37
N LEU A 257 -4.78 1.83 -3.65
CA LEU A 257 -4.93 0.39 -3.53
C LEU A 257 -4.97 -0.25 -4.92
N TRP A 258 -4.07 -1.19 -5.14
CA TRP A 258 -4.18 -2.16 -6.21
C TRP A 258 -4.59 -3.52 -5.61
N LEU A 259 -5.55 -4.20 -6.24
CA LEU A 259 -5.83 -5.60 -5.95
C LEU A 259 -5.71 -6.39 -7.24
N ALA A 260 -5.01 -7.53 -7.17
CA ALA A 260 -4.96 -8.48 -8.27
C ALA A 260 -6.35 -9.07 -8.54
N PRO A 261 -6.59 -9.68 -9.71
CA PRO A 261 -7.79 -10.48 -9.91
C PRO A 261 -7.93 -11.55 -8.81
N LEU A 262 -9.15 -11.79 -8.36
CA LEU A 262 -9.44 -12.79 -7.32
C LEU A 262 -9.75 -14.13 -8.00
N PRO A 263 -8.94 -15.18 -7.79
CA PRO A 263 -9.22 -16.52 -8.30
C PRO A 263 -10.51 -17.11 -7.72
N GLY A 264 -11.16 -17.98 -8.50
CA GLY A 264 -12.27 -18.83 -8.04
C GLY A 264 -11.85 -20.30 -7.88
N ASP A 265 -12.82 -21.15 -7.58
CA ASP A 265 -12.61 -22.55 -7.19
C ASP A 265 -11.91 -23.40 -8.25
N SER A 266 -12.04 -23.05 -9.54
CA SER A 266 -11.38 -23.76 -10.64
C SER A 266 -10.19 -22.97 -11.19
N LYS A 267 -9.21 -23.68 -11.76
CA LYS A 267 -7.92 -23.14 -12.23
C LYS A 267 -8.07 -21.90 -13.14
N ASP A 268 -9.11 -21.89 -13.96
CA ASP A 268 -9.34 -20.83 -14.95
C ASP A 268 -10.47 -19.86 -14.55
N SER A 269 -11.04 -20.02 -13.35
CA SER A 269 -12.09 -19.14 -12.83
C SER A 269 -11.51 -17.94 -12.09
N TRP A 270 -12.08 -16.77 -12.36
CA TRP A 270 -11.78 -15.50 -11.71
C TRP A 270 -13.09 -14.90 -11.23
N VAL A 271 -13.23 -14.75 -9.91
CA VAL A 271 -14.45 -14.20 -9.32
C VAL A 271 -14.45 -12.69 -9.35
N ALA A 272 -13.30 -12.01 -9.39
CA ALA A 272 -13.23 -10.55 -9.53
C ALA A 272 -12.05 -10.13 -10.42
N PRO A 273 -12.19 -9.04 -11.22
CA PRO A 273 -11.08 -8.48 -11.97
C PRO A 273 -10.11 -7.74 -11.03
N GLY A 274 -8.91 -7.45 -11.52
CA GLY A 274 -8.02 -6.54 -10.83
C GLY A 274 -8.57 -5.10 -10.79
N VAL A 275 -8.11 -4.32 -9.83
CA VAL A 275 -8.60 -2.96 -9.58
C VAL A 275 -7.45 -2.06 -9.15
N LEU A 276 -7.49 -0.80 -9.58
CA LEU A 276 -6.58 0.26 -9.15
C LEU A 276 -7.40 1.49 -8.76
N VAL A 277 -7.38 1.84 -7.47
CA VAL A 277 -8.29 2.82 -6.87
C VAL A 277 -7.57 3.66 -5.82
N VAL A 278 -7.82 4.96 -5.83
CA VAL A 278 -7.43 5.88 -4.77
C VAL A 278 -8.51 5.86 -3.68
N LEU A 279 -8.07 5.74 -2.43
CA LEU A 279 -8.92 5.73 -1.24
C LEU A 279 -8.95 7.14 -0.63
N ASP A 280 -10.01 7.89 -0.94
CA ASP A 280 -10.22 9.26 -0.48
C ASP A 280 -10.52 9.32 1.03
N ALA A 281 -9.50 9.76 1.78
CA ALA A 281 -9.48 9.97 3.21
C ALA A 281 -9.78 11.43 3.61
N ARG A 282 -10.67 12.10 2.89
CA ARG A 282 -11.23 13.40 3.31
C ARG A 282 -11.81 13.34 4.73
N ALA A 283 -11.69 14.45 5.46
CA ALA A 283 -11.94 14.49 6.90
C ALA A 283 -13.38 14.10 7.33
N ASP A 284 -14.37 14.33 6.47
CA ASP A 284 -15.77 13.94 6.68
C ASP A 284 -16.10 12.53 6.14
N GLY A 285 -15.14 11.88 5.48
CA GLY A 285 -15.25 10.57 4.86
C GLY A 285 -15.14 9.42 5.86
N ILE A 286 -15.80 8.31 5.52
CA ILE A 286 -15.80 7.10 6.36
C ILE A 286 -14.40 6.47 6.49
N ILE A 287 -13.58 6.56 5.45
CA ILE A 287 -12.20 6.05 5.48
C ILE A 287 -11.40 6.79 6.56
N TYR A 288 -11.44 8.12 6.56
CA TYR A 288 -10.74 8.93 7.57
C TYR A 288 -11.27 8.68 8.99
N ARG A 289 -12.59 8.50 9.12
CA ARG A 289 -13.24 8.29 10.42
C ARG A 289 -12.91 6.94 11.04
N ASP A 290 -12.97 5.87 10.24
CA ASP A 290 -13.02 4.50 10.73
C ASP A 290 -11.78 3.66 10.42
N LEU A 291 -11.07 3.95 9.33
CA LEU A 291 -9.94 3.13 8.84
C LEU A 291 -8.57 3.78 9.05
N ILE A 292 -8.51 5.02 9.52
CA ILE A 292 -7.26 5.72 9.81
C ILE A 292 -7.10 5.84 11.32
N PRO A 293 -6.06 5.22 11.92
CA PRO A 293 -5.83 5.32 13.36
C PRO A 293 -5.61 6.77 13.81
N ASP A 294 -6.09 7.11 15.01
CA ASP A 294 -6.05 8.47 15.53
C ASP A 294 -4.64 9.09 15.52
N TYR A 295 -3.61 8.27 15.78
CA TYR A 295 -2.23 8.73 15.85
C TYR A 295 -1.58 9.02 14.49
N VAL A 296 -2.22 8.66 13.36
CA VAL A 296 -1.76 9.01 11.99
C VAL A 296 -2.79 9.79 11.19
N LYS A 297 -3.87 10.28 11.83
CA LYS A 297 -4.88 11.10 11.16
C LYS A 297 -4.32 12.36 10.51
N TYR A 298 -3.24 12.92 11.03
CA TYR A 298 -2.55 14.05 10.39
C TYR A 298 -1.89 13.64 9.06
N ALA A 299 -1.40 12.41 8.93
CA ALA A 299 -0.78 11.92 7.70
C ALA A 299 -1.80 11.27 6.76
N ARG A 300 -3.00 10.97 7.24
CA ARG A 300 -4.07 10.28 6.50
C ARG A 300 -3.63 8.90 5.98
N THR A 301 -2.82 8.17 6.73
CA THR A 301 -2.30 6.84 6.36
C THR A 301 -3.26 5.73 6.75
N ILE A 302 -3.58 4.83 5.81
CA ILE A 302 -4.09 3.49 6.15
C ILE A 302 -2.89 2.58 6.32
N TYR A 303 -2.87 1.73 7.35
CA TYR A 303 -1.82 0.72 7.49
C TYR A 303 -2.16 -0.53 6.69
N GLU A 304 -1.16 -1.08 6.05
CA GLU A 304 -1.21 -2.32 5.27
C GLU A 304 -1.59 -3.53 6.14
N ASP A 305 -1.15 -3.57 7.41
CA ASP A 305 -1.47 -4.61 8.40
C ASP A 305 -2.98 -4.68 8.69
N ASP A 306 -3.72 -3.57 8.49
CA ASP A 306 -5.17 -3.57 8.64
C ASP A 306 -5.87 -4.30 7.49
N LEU A 307 -5.23 -4.40 6.32
CA LEU A 307 -5.78 -5.03 5.12
C LEU A 307 -5.44 -6.52 5.01
N GLY A 308 -4.33 -6.96 5.60
CA GLY A 308 -3.84 -8.32 5.46
C GLY A 308 -2.42 -8.56 5.96
N ASP A 309 -1.93 -9.76 5.73
CA ASP A 309 -0.55 -10.12 6.07
C ASP A 309 0.42 -9.52 5.04
N VAL A 310 1.30 -8.64 5.50
CA VAL A 310 2.31 -8.01 4.65
C VAL A 310 3.37 -9.02 4.27
N ALA A 311 3.54 -9.24 2.97
CA ALA A 311 4.58 -10.11 2.47
C ALA A 311 5.88 -9.35 2.24
N VAL A 312 5.88 -8.26 1.47
CA VAL A 312 7.10 -7.54 1.10
C VAL A 312 6.83 -6.05 0.87
N ASP A 313 7.86 -5.23 1.07
CA ASP A 313 7.84 -3.85 0.63
C ASP A 313 8.38 -3.77 -0.81
N VAL A 314 7.65 -3.09 -1.69
CA VAL A 314 8.06 -2.86 -3.08
C VAL A 314 8.48 -1.41 -3.22
N ASN A 315 9.72 -1.18 -3.64
CA ASN A 315 10.29 0.16 -3.78
C ASN A 315 10.71 0.40 -5.23
N TYR A 316 10.32 1.53 -5.81
CA TYR A 316 10.67 1.98 -7.15
C TYR A 316 11.46 3.29 -7.07
N LEU A 317 12.78 3.17 -7.13
CA LEU A 317 13.70 4.23 -6.74
C LEU A 317 14.50 4.73 -7.93
N ASN A 318 14.65 6.06 -8.05
CA ASN A 318 15.55 6.67 -9.03
C ASN A 318 17.01 6.55 -8.55
N VAL A 319 17.74 5.61 -9.12
CA VAL A 319 19.15 5.36 -8.79
C VAL A 319 20.13 6.03 -9.77
N GLY A 320 19.61 6.84 -10.69
CA GLY A 320 20.42 7.57 -11.65
C GLY A 320 20.99 8.87 -11.08
N SER A 321 22.20 9.23 -11.52
CA SER A 321 22.86 10.48 -11.11
C SER A 321 22.54 11.65 -12.04
N GLU A 322 22.78 11.49 -13.34
CA GLU A 322 22.58 12.53 -14.36
C GLU A 322 21.29 12.33 -15.17
N THR A 323 20.91 11.08 -15.40
CA THR A 323 19.68 10.68 -16.08
C THR A 323 18.82 9.84 -15.16
N GLN A 324 17.50 9.98 -15.24
CA GLN A 324 16.58 9.16 -14.45
C GLN A 324 16.76 7.68 -14.79
N ASN A 325 16.95 6.87 -13.76
CA ASN A 325 17.10 5.42 -13.89
C ASN A 325 16.37 4.75 -12.72
N TYR A 326 15.10 4.43 -12.92
CA TYR A 326 14.30 3.82 -11.88
C TYR A 326 14.50 2.31 -11.80
N GLN A 327 14.60 1.78 -10.59
CA GLN A 327 14.80 0.36 -10.34
C GLN A 327 13.90 -0.16 -9.21
N ILE A 328 13.47 -1.40 -9.34
CA ILE A 328 12.69 -2.11 -8.31
C ILE A 328 13.61 -2.77 -7.29
N PHE A 329 13.25 -2.59 -6.02
CA PHE A 329 13.82 -3.25 -4.85
C PHE A 329 12.70 -3.81 -3.97
N ILE A 330 12.73 -5.11 -3.73
CA ILE A 330 11.77 -5.82 -2.87
C ILE A 330 12.46 -6.18 -1.55
N CYS A 331 11.90 -5.73 -0.42
CA CYS A 331 12.52 -5.82 0.90
C CYS A 331 11.71 -6.63 1.90
#